data_AF-A0A7V9DEZ2-F1
#
_entry.id   AF-A0A7V9DEZ2-F1
#
_cell.length_a   1.000
_cell.length_b   1.000
_cell.length_c   1.000
_cell.angle_alpha   90.00
_cell.angle_beta   90.00
_cell.angle_gamma   90.00
#
_symmetry.space_group_name_H-M   'P 1'
#
loop_
_entity.id
_entity.type
_entity.pdbx_description
1 polymer ?
#
loop_
_entity_poly.entity_id
_entity_poly.type
_entity_poly.pdbx_seq_one_letter_code
_entity_poly.pdbx_strand_id
1 'polypeptide(L)'
;MWNKIFLTTLAIFATILAFFMYYAWSWLRSIGNPADAYQGFEFWSALGWAGLWIATLILLLNANLVFAKTERPWAFWATFGFFAFFITVKFFWLGAAAVDFQRAHQIDPGSAILGPFLAVFICIGFAGVVFANHYVAERSRLKIYPPEPTFEDPDNDVIEK
;
A
#
# COMPACT_ATOMS: atom_id res chain seq x y z
N MET A 1 -14.62 16.56 -5.41
CA MET A 1 -14.24 16.72 -3.98
C MET A 1 -13.55 15.47 -3.44
N TRP A 2 -14.13 14.27 -3.63
CA TRP A 2 -13.58 12.99 -3.16
C TRP A 2 -12.13 12.69 -3.56
N ASN A 3 -11.73 12.96 -4.80
CA ASN A 3 -10.33 12.79 -5.22
C ASN A 3 -9.36 13.65 -4.40
N LYS A 4 -9.75 14.88 -4.04
CA LYS A 4 -8.92 15.76 -3.22
C LYS A 4 -8.77 15.18 -1.81
N ILE A 5 -9.87 14.70 -1.21
CA ILE A 5 -9.85 14.05 0.11
C ILE A 5 -8.91 12.85 0.08
N PHE A 6 -9.06 11.96 -0.90
CA PHE A 6 -8.20 10.78 -1.05
C PHE A 6 -6.72 11.17 -1.18
N LEU A 7 -6.38 12.12 -2.06
CA LEU A 7 -5.00 12.58 -2.26
C LEU A 7 -4.42 13.22 -1.00
N THR A 8 -5.20 14.03 -0.29
CA THR A 8 -4.78 14.63 0.99
C THR A 8 -4.53 13.55 2.04
N THR A 9 -5.43 12.57 2.18
CA THR A 9 -5.25 11.45 3.11
C THR A 9 -4.01 10.62 2.75
N LEU A 10 -3.78 10.34 1.46
CA LEU A 10 -2.60 9.64 0.98
C LEU A 10 -1.31 10.40 1.32
N ALA A 11 -1.28 11.71 1.09
CA ALA A 11 -0.12 12.55 1.42
C ALA A 11 0.19 12.58 2.92
N ILE A 12 -0.85 12.68 3.76
CA ILE A 12 -0.70 12.64 5.23
C ILE A 12 -0.08 11.30 5.66
N PHE A 13 -0.65 10.18 5.21
CA PHE A 13 -0.12 8.87 5.59
C PHE A 13 1.28 8.60 5.03
N ALA A 14 1.57 9.05 3.81
CA ALA A 14 2.91 8.95 3.24
C ALA A 14 3.93 9.70 4.09
N THR A 15 3.57 10.89 4.57
CA THR A 15 4.44 11.70 5.44
C THR A 15 4.67 11.02 6.79
N ILE A 16 3.61 10.49 7.41
CA ILE A 16 3.69 9.78 8.70
C ILE A 16 4.56 8.51 8.57
N LEU A 17 4.38 7.73 7.52
CA LEU A 17 5.19 6.52 7.31
C LEU A 17 6.64 6.85 6.97
N ALA A 18 6.88 7.86 6.14
CA ALA A 18 8.22 8.34 5.86
C ALA A 18 8.93 8.79 7.15
N PHE A 19 8.22 9.47 8.05
CA PHE A 19 8.72 9.84 9.37
C PHE A 19 9.13 8.60 10.18
N PHE A 20 8.28 7.59 10.31
CA PHE A 20 8.62 6.38 11.08
C PHE A 20 9.81 5.63 10.48
N MET A 21 9.88 5.49 9.15
CA MET A 21 10.99 4.81 8.49
C MET A 21 12.30 5.57 8.59
N TYR A 22 12.24 6.90 8.46
CA TYR A 22 13.40 7.76 8.68
C TYR A 22 13.91 7.66 10.12
N TYR A 23 13.01 7.71 11.12
CA TYR A 23 13.40 7.58 12.52
C TYR A 23 14.02 6.21 12.79
N ALA A 24 13.41 5.13 12.31
CA ALA A 24 13.98 3.78 12.44
C ALA A 24 15.41 3.73 11.88
N TRP A 25 15.62 4.23 10.66
CA TRP A 25 16.95 4.29 10.05
C TRP A 25 17.94 5.16 10.84
N SER A 26 17.48 6.30 11.36
CA SER A 26 18.34 7.24 12.09
C SER A 26 18.91 6.63 13.38
N TRP A 27 18.16 5.72 14.04
CA TRP A 27 18.63 5.00 15.21
C TRP A 27 19.86 4.12 14.91
N LEU A 28 19.91 3.49 13.74
CA LEU A 28 21.08 2.69 13.30
C LEU A 28 22.34 3.53 13.09
N ARG A 29 22.24 4.87 13.07
CA ARG A 29 23.37 5.80 12.97
C ARG A 29 23.72 6.49 14.28
N SER A 30 23.04 6.14 15.37
CA SER A 30 23.32 6.70 16.69
C SER A 30 24.70 6.27 17.18
N ILE A 31 25.41 7.18 17.86
CA ILE A 31 26.77 6.96 18.42
C ILE A 31 26.72 6.17 19.75
N GLY A 32 25.52 5.81 20.23
CA GLY A 32 25.31 5.10 21.49
C GLY A 32 25.65 3.61 21.46
N ASN A 33 25.28 2.91 22.54
CA ASN A 33 25.40 1.46 22.63
C ASN A 33 24.63 0.77 21.47
N PRO A 34 25.26 -0.13 20.70
CA PRO A 34 24.63 -0.78 19.54
C PRO A 34 23.35 -1.53 19.87
N ALA A 35 23.24 -2.11 21.07
CA ALA A 35 22.03 -2.82 21.49
C ALA A 35 20.84 -1.85 21.63
N ASP A 36 21.05 -0.68 22.23
CA ASP A 36 20.01 0.34 22.43
C ASP A 36 19.62 0.98 21.09
N ALA A 37 20.61 1.20 20.21
CA ALA A 37 20.37 1.67 18.85
C ALA A 37 19.46 0.72 18.06
N TYR A 38 19.72 -0.59 18.15
CA TYR A 38 18.91 -1.59 17.47
C TYR A 38 17.49 -1.71 18.08
N GLN A 39 17.33 -1.61 19.40
CA GLN A 39 16.01 -1.56 20.03
C GLN A 39 15.18 -0.35 19.56
N GLY A 40 15.82 0.82 19.45
CA GLY A 40 15.18 2.01 18.90
C GLY A 40 14.75 1.79 17.45
N PHE A 41 15.60 1.20 16.61
CA PHE A 41 15.25 0.81 15.25
C PHE A 41 14.03 -0.11 15.20
N GLU A 42 14.01 -1.19 16.01
CA GLU A 42 12.91 -2.16 16.01
C GLU A 42 11.58 -1.51 16.41
N PHE A 43 11.59 -0.66 17.43
CA PHE A 43 10.40 0.06 17.88
C PHE A 43 9.78 0.91 16.76
N TRP A 44 10.57 1.77 16.12
CA TRP A 44 10.07 2.64 15.05
C TRP A 44 9.72 1.85 13.77
N SER A 45 10.46 0.79 13.47
CA SER A 45 10.17 -0.12 12.35
C SER A 45 8.86 -0.89 12.55
N ALA A 46 8.55 -1.30 13.79
CA ALA A 46 7.30 -1.96 14.17
C ALA A 46 6.11 -0.99 14.15
N LEU A 47 6.29 0.23 14.64
CA LEU A 47 5.27 1.28 14.52
C LEU A 47 4.97 1.62 13.06
N GLY A 48 6.00 1.77 12.23
CA GLY A 48 5.84 1.96 10.78
C GLY A 48 5.13 0.78 10.11
N TRP A 49 5.37 -0.44 10.58
CA TRP A 49 4.68 -1.64 10.09
C TRP A 49 3.19 -1.64 10.41
N ALA A 50 2.82 -1.43 11.67
CA ALA A 50 1.41 -1.34 12.08
C ALA A 50 0.71 -0.16 11.39
N GLY A 51 1.38 1.00 11.34
CA GLY A 51 0.88 2.20 10.68
C GLY A 51 0.61 1.98 9.19
N LEU A 52 1.44 1.20 8.49
CA LEU A 52 1.27 0.90 7.06
C LEU A 52 -0.06 0.17 6.82
N TRP A 53 -0.35 -0.86 7.60
CA TRP A 53 -1.59 -1.61 7.47
C TRP A 53 -2.81 -0.75 7.79
N ILE A 54 -2.77 0.02 8.86
CA ILE A 54 -3.87 0.92 9.25
C ILE A 54 -4.12 1.97 8.16
N ALA A 55 -3.07 2.65 7.69
CA ALA A 55 -3.15 3.64 6.62
C ALA A 55 -3.72 3.02 5.34
N THR A 56 -3.29 1.81 5.00
CA THR A 56 -3.74 1.10 3.80
C THR A 56 -5.23 0.74 3.89
N LEU A 57 -5.70 0.27 5.04
CA LEU A 57 -7.14 0.00 5.25
C LEU A 57 -7.98 1.28 5.09
N ILE A 58 -7.54 2.39 5.68
CA ILE A 58 -8.24 3.67 5.56
C ILE A 58 -8.25 4.17 4.11
N LEU A 59 -7.12 4.04 3.40
CA LEU A 59 -7.03 4.39 1.98
C LEU A 59 -7.93 3.51 1.12
N LEU A 60 -8.06 2.22 1.41
CA LEU A 60 -9.00 1.33 0.71
C LEU A 60 -10.47 1.72 0.95
N LEU A 61 -10.83 2.13 2.17
CA LEU A 61 -12.16 2.65 2.46
C LEU A 61 -12.43 3.93 1.65
N ASN A 62 -11.47 4.85 1.59
CA ASN A 62 -11.59 6.06 0.78
C ASN A 62 -11.62 5.75 -0.72
N ALA A 63 -10.85 4.75 -1.19
CA ALA A 63 -10.86 4.31 -2.57
C ALA A 63 -12.23 3.77 -2.99
N ASN A 64 -12.89 3.01 -2.10
CA ASN A 64 -14.28 2.58 -2.31
C ASN A 64 -15.24 3.77 -2.46
N LEU A 65 -15.11 4.81 -1.62
CA LEU A 65 -15.94 6.02 -1.72
C LEU A 65 -15.68 6.79 -3.02
N VAL A 66 -14.41 6.90 -3.43
CA VAL A 66 -14.03 7.52 -4.71
C VAL A 66 -14.61 6.73 -5.88
N PHE A 67 -14.50 5.41 -5.86
CA PHE A 67 -15.05 4.54 -6.91
C PHE A 67 -16.58 4.68 -7.01
N ALA A 68 -17.29 4.69 -5.89
CA ALA A 68 -18.74 4.85 -5.85
C ALA A 68 -19.23 6.19 -6.43
N LYS A 69 -18.38 7.21 -6.51
CA LYS A 69 -18.74 8.55 -7.01
C LYS A 69 -18.14 8.91 -8.36
N THR A 70 -17.01 8.33 -8.72
CA THR A 70 -16.26 8.69 -9.94
C THR A 70 -16.19 7.56 -10.95
N GLU A 71 -16.54 6.33 -10.55
CA GLU A 71 -16.50 5.12 -11.36
C GLU A 71 -15.11 4.75 -11.90
N ARG A 72 -14.06 5.41 -11.39
CA ARG A 72 -12.69 5.18 -11.83
C ARG A 72 -11.94 4.36 -10.77
N PRO A 73 -11.27 3.26 -11.16
CA PRO A 73 -10.60 2.37 -10.22
C PRO A 73 -9.22 2.87 -9.75
N TRP A 74 -8.77 4.04 -10.23
CA TRP A 74 -7.41 4.54 -10.00
C TRP A 74 -7.03 4.63 -8.51
N ALA A 75 -7.97 4.94 -7.63
CA ALA A 75 -7.72 5.07 -6.19
C ALA A 75 -7.33 3.73 -5.52
N PHE A 76 -7.85 2.60 -6.03
CA PHE A 76 -7.43 1.28 -5.57
C PHE A 76 -5.97 1.02 -5.93
N TRP A 77 -5.60 1.29 -7.19
CA TRP A 77 -4.22 1.12 -7.67
C TRP A 77 -3.24 2.10 -7.03
N ALA A 78 -3.67 3.32 -6.73
CA ALA A 78 -2.87 4.28 -5.96
C ALA A 78 -2.60 3.77 -4.53
N THR A 79 -3.60 3.16 -3.89
CA THR A 79 -3.45 2.53 -2.57
C THR A 79 -2.49 1.34 -2.64
N PHE A 80 -2.57 0.53 -3.69
CA PHE A 80 -1.59 -0.54 -3.96
C PHE A 80 -0.18 0.01 -4.14
N GLY A 81 0.00 1.05 -4.97
CA GLY A 81 1.30 1.67 -5.21
C GLY A 81 1.91 2.26 -3.94
N PHE A 82 1.10 2.94 -3.12
CA PHE A 82 1.49 3.40 -1.79
C PHE A 82 2.00 2.25 -0.91
N PHE A 83 1.22 1.17 -0.81
CA PHE A 83 1.59 0.01 -0.01
C PHE A 83 2.87 -0.64 -0.52
N ALA A 84 2.95 -0.92 -1.82
CA ALA A 84 4.10 -1.54 -2.45
C ALA A 84 5.37 -0.71 -2.26
N PHE A 85 5.29 0.62 -2.42
CA PHE A 85 6.41 1.51 -2.19
C PHE A 85 6.97 1.36 -0.77
N PHE A 86 6.12 1.45 0.25
CA PHE A 86 6.56 1.35 1.65
C PHE A 86 7.02 -0.07 2.03
N ILE A 87 6.45 -1.12 1.43
CA ILE A 87 6.99 -2.49 1.55
C ILE A 87 8.40 -2.57 0.97
N THR A 88 8.63 -2.01 -0.22
CA THR A 88 9.95 -2.00 -0.83
C THR A 88 10.94 -1.25 0.05
N VAL A 89 10.59 -0.05 0.53
CA VAL A 89 11.45 0.73 1.43
C VAL A 89 11.75 -0.04 2.72
N LYS A 90 10.76 -0.68 3.34
CA LYS A 90 10.95 -1.44 4.59
C LYS A 90 11.88 -2.65 4.40
N PHE A 91 11.66 -3.47 3.37
CA PHE A 91 12.38 -4.74 3.25
C PHE A 91 13.70 -4.62 2.48
N PHE A 92 13.78 -3.75 1.47
CA PHE A 92 14.98 -3.62 0.65
C PHE A 92 15.95 -2.56 1.16
N TRP A 93 15.45 -1.44 1.67
CA TRP A 93 16.32 -0.37 2.15
C TRP A 93 16.55 -0.47 3.66
N LEU A 94 15.47 -0.44 4.44
CA LEU A 94 15.55 -0.44 5.90
C LEU A 94 16.02 -1.81 6.44
N GLY A 95 15.56 -2.91 5.84
CA GLY A 95 16.00 -4.26 6.16
C GLY A 95 17.49 -4.49 5.87
N ALA A 96 17.99 -4.02 4.72
CA ALA A 96 19.42 -4.11 4.40
C ALA A 96 20.28 -3.30 5.39
N ALA A 97 19.86 -2.07 5.71
CA ALA A 97 20.56 -1.23 6.69
C ALA A 97 20.65 -1.90 8.09
N ALA A 98 19.59 -2.59 8.51
CA ALA A 98 19.57 -3.29 9.79
C ALA A 98 20.54 -4.48 9.82
N VAL A 99 20.56 -5.29 8.75
CA VAL A 99 21.48 -6.40 8.61
C VAL A 99 22.93 -5.92 8.61
N ASP A 100 23.24 -4.86 7.86
CA ASP A 100 24.59 -4.30 7.80
C ASP A 100 25.03 -3.77 9.17
N PHE A 101 24.13 -3.11 9.90
CA PHE A 101 24.40 -2.66 11.26
C PHE A 101 24.68 -3.81 12.23
N GLN A 102 23.87 -4.88 12.19
CA GLN A 102 24.05 -6.06 13.04
C GLN A 102 25.39 -6.75 12.76
N ARG A 103 25.74 -6.93 11.47
CA ARG A 103 27.04 -7.49 11.06
C ARG A 103 28.22 -6.66 11.55
N ALA A 104 28.12 -5.33 11.47
CA ALA A 104 29.19 -4.43 11.91
C ALA A 104 29.44 -4.50 13.43
N HIS A 105 28.43 -4.85 14.22
CA HIS A 105 28.51 -4.88 15.69
C HIS A 105 28.48 -6.30 16.29
N GLN A 106 28.70 -7.34 15.47
CA GLN A 106 28.71 -8.75 15.89
C GLN A 106 27.42 -9.21 16.60
N ILE A 107 26.30 -8.56 16.30
CA ILE A 107 24.97 -8.99 16.70
C ILE A 107 24.52 -10.01 15.66
N ASP A 108 23.96 -11.16 16.10
CA ASP A 108 23.54 -12.24 15.19
C ASP A 108 22.66 -11.68 14.06
N PRO A 109 23.21 -11.58 12.83
CA PRO A 109 22.53 -10.91 11.75
C PRO A 109 21.49 -11.89 11.23
N GLY A 110 20.21 -11.55 11.39
CA GLY A 110 19.13 -12.34 10.81
C GLY A 110 19.32 -12.56 9.31
N SER A 111 18.52 -13.45 8.71
CA SER A 111 18.66 -13.78 7.29
C SER A 111 18.35 -12.58 6.36
N ALA A 112 19.40 -12.05 5.71
CA ALA A 112 19.31 -10.96 4.74
C ALA A 112 18.51 -11.31 3.47
N ILE A 113 18.45 -12.60 3.14
CA ILE A 113 17.85 -13.09 1.89
C ILE A 113 16.33 -13.21 2.02
N LEU A 114 15.82 -13.45 3.22
CA LEU A 114 14.40 -13.77 3.43
C LEU A 114 13.48 -12.54 3.26
N GLY A 115 13.99 -11.35 3.58
CA GLY A 115 13.24 -10.08 3.52
C GLY A 115 12.68 -9.75 2.13
N PRO A 116 13.51 -9.71 1.06
CA PRO A 116 13.05 -9.44 -0.30
C PRO A 116 11.97 -10.42 -0.81
N PHE A 117 12.11 -11.72 -0.55
CA PHE A 117 11.10 -12.70 -0.96
C PHE A 117 9.77 -12.48 -0.23
N LEU A 118 9.84 -12.24 1.09
CA LEU A 118 8.65 -11.93 1.88
C LEU A 118 7.94 -10.67 1.37
N ALA A 119 8.69 -9.62 1.00
CA ALA A 119 8.14 -8.41 0.42
C ALA A 119 7.36 -8.69 -0.87
N VAL A 120 7.92 -9.50 -1.78
CA VAL A 120 7.25 -9.88 -3.03
C VAL A 120 5.96 -10.64 -2.76
N PHE A 121 5.97 -11.65 -1.88
CA PHE A 121 4.76 -12.41 -1.54
C PHE A 121 3.68 -11.52 -0.91
N ILE A 122 4.06 -10.59 -0.03
CA ILE A 122 3.13 -9.64 0.60
C ILE A 122 2.54 -8.70 -0.45
N CYS A 123 3.34 -8.19 -1.39
CA CYS A 123 2.84 -7.35 -2.48
C CYS A 123 1.88 -8.12 -3.40
N ILE A 124 2.19 -9.37 -3.77
CA ILE A 124 1.30 -10.20 -4.59
C ILE A 124 -0.02 -10.48 -3.85
N GLY A 125 0.06 -10.88 -2.58
CA GLY A 125 -1.12 -11.12 -1.76
C GLY A 125 -1.99 -9.87 -1.62
N PHE A 126 -1.37 -8.72 -1.39
CA PHE A 126 -2.10 -7.46 -1.29
C PHE A 126 -2.68 -6.98 -2.63
N ALA A 127 -1.97 -7.20 -3.75
CA ALA A 127 -2.53 -6.96 -5.09
C ALA A 127 -3.81 -7.78 -5.31
N GLY A 128 -3.83 -9.04 -4.85
CA GLY A 128 -5.02 -9.88 -4.86
C GLY A 128 -6.17 -9.30 -4.03
N VAL A 129 -5.89 -8.77 -2.84
CA VAL A 129 -6.89 -8.09 -1.99
C VAL A 129 -7.46 -6.85 -2.68
N VAL A 130 -6.60 -6.01 -3.28
CA VAL A 130 -7.02 -4.80 -3.99
C VAL A 130 -7.89 -5.15 -5.19
N PHE A 131 -7.49 -6.16 -5.96
CA PHE A 131 -8.27 -6.66 -7.10
C PHE A 131 -9.63 -7.21 -6.67
N ALA A 132 -9.67 -8.05 -5.64
CA ALA A 132 -10.91 -8.60 -5.10
C ALA A 132 -11.85 -7.49 -4.60
N ASN A 133 -11.31 -6.49 -3.88
CA ASN A 133 -12.08 -5.34 -3.41
C ASN A 133 -12.67 -4.53 -4.58
N HIS A 134 -11.86 -4.26 -5.62
CA HIS A 134 -12.35 -3.60 -6.83
C HIS A 134 -13.47 -4.40 -7.51
N TYR A 135 -13.27 -5.71 -7.70
CA TYR A 135 -14.26 -6.61 -8.31
C TYR A 135 -15.58 -6.64 -7.53
N VAL A 136 -15.51 -6.72 -6.20
CA VAL A 136 -16.70 -6.68 -5.33
C VAL A 136 -17.41 -5.33 -5.43
N ALA A 137 -16.66 -4.22 -5.45
CA ALA A 137 -17.24 -2.88 -5.56
C ALA A 137 -17.96 -2.68 -6.90
N GLU A 138 -17.37 -3.12 -8.01
CA GLU A 138 -17.96 -3.07 -9.34
C GLU A 138 -19.25 -3.90 -9.42
N ARG A 139 -19.20 -5.15 -8.93
CA ARG A 139 -20.38 -6.05 -8.95
C ARG A 139 -21.50 -5.55 -8.05
N SER A 140 -21.18 -4.94 -6.92
CA SER A 140 -22.16 -4.35 -6.01
C SER A 140 -22.87 -3.17 -6.67
N ARG A 141 -22.12 -2.33 -7.41
CA ARG A 141 -22.70 -1.20 -8.16
C ARG A 141 -23.66 -1.67 -9.24
N LEU A 142 -23.26 -2.65 -10.06
CA LEU A 142 -24.10 -3.17 -11.15
C LEU A 142 -25.43 -3.75 -10.65
N LYS A 143 -25.48 -4.24 -9.41
CA LYS A 143 -26.74 -4.71 -8.79
C LYS A 143 -27.64 -3.55 -8.33
N ILE A 144 -27.06 -2.43 -7.89
CA ILE A 144 -27.82 -1.28 -7.37
C ILE A 144 -28.27 -0.37 -8.51
N TYR A 145 -27.43 -0.19 -9.52
CA TYR A 145 -27.67 0.63 -10.71
C TYR A 145 -27.39 -0.23 -11.95
N PRO A 146 -28.34 -1.10 -12.35
CA PRO A 146 -28.19 -1.88 -13.57
C PRO A 146 -28.12 -0.92 -14.77
N PRO A 147 -27.27 -1.22 -15.78
CA PRO A 147 -27.25 -0.45 -17.01
C PRO A 147 -28.64 -0.48 -17.66
N GLU A 148 -29.06 0.64 -18.26
CA GLU A 148 -30.32 0.67 -19.00
C GLU A 148 -30.31 -0.40 -20.10
N PRO A 149 -31.41 -1.14 -20.30
CA PRO A 149 -31.48 -2.11 -21.37
C PRO A 149 -31.25 -1.39 -22.69
N THR A 150 -30.20 -1.78 -23.41
CA THR A 150 -29.99 -1.36 -24.78
C THR A 150 -31.10 -2.01 -25.59
N PHE A 151 -32.14 -1.24 -25.91
CA PHE A 151 -33.05 -1.60 -26.98
C PHE A 151 -32.23 -1.51 -28.27
N GLU A 152 -31.84 -2.65 -28.83
CA GLU A 152 -31.42 -2.70 -30.23
C GLU A 152 -32.59 -2.15 -31.03
N ASP A 153 -32.38 -0.99 -31.67
CA ASP A 153 -33.37 -0.37 -32.53
C ASP A 153 -33.45 -1.23 -33.80
N PRO A 154 -34.56 -1.97 -34.03
CA PRO A 154 -34.66 -2.89 -35.16
C PRO A 154 -34.66 -2.18 -36.53
N ASP A 155 -34.73 -0.85 -36.56
CA ASP A 155 -34.82 -0.06 -37.79
C ASP A 155 -33.45 0.27 -38.43
N ASN A 156 -32.31 -0.04 -37.80
CA ASN A 156 -30.99 0.22 -38.39
C ASN A 156 -30.52 -0.82 -39.43
N ASP A 157 -31.24 -1.93 -39.60
CA ASP A 157 -30.89 -2.98 -40.58
C ASP A 157 -31.51 -2.76 -41.98
N VAL A 158 -32.28 -1.68 -42.19
CA VAL A 158 -33.05 -1.50 -43.44
C VAL A 158 -32.34 -0.63 -44.49
N ILE A 159 -31.24 0.05 -44.16
CA ILE A 159 -30.61 1.04 -45.08
C ILE A 159 -29.41 0.49 -45.87
N GLU A 160 -28.91 -0.72 -45.59
CA GLU A 160 -27.84 -1.34 -46.39
C GLU A 160 -28.36 -2.49 -47.28
N LYS A 161 -29.06 -2.15 -48.38
CA LYS A 161 -29.20 -3.02 -49.56
C LYS A 161 -29.14 -2.23 -50.86
#